data_AF-A0A839F5G4-F1
#
_entry.id   AF-A0A839F5G4-F1
#
_cell.length_a   1.000
_cell.length_b   1.000
_cell.length_c   1.000
_cell.angle_alpha   90.00
_cell.angle_beta   90.00
_cell.angle_gamma   90.00
#
_symmetry.space_group_name_H-M   'P 1'
#
loop_
_entity.id
_entity.type
_entity.pdbx_description
1 polymer ?
#
loop_
_entity_poly.entity_id
_entity_poly.type
_entity_poly.pdbx_seq_one_letter_code
_entity_poly.pdbx_strand_id
1 'polypeptide(L)'
;MLSLGLGYIGLDFENPPGDLTDVSRESIPQDQRDYWDFAHEMAIGDIVLIIAHHHPTALVRVVGEYNYVREPEAAIGAWFRHFRKIEVLGHYADLVTNPKDWEKLTMTDTISVLNDRAGISWQLIDRWLQDPTVKEDSDLG
;
A
#
# COMPACT_ATOMS: atom_id res chain seq x y z
N MET A 1 -6.67 -4.80 11.43
CA MET A 1 -5.91 -3.89 10.53
C MET A 1 -5.22 -2.83 11.40
N LEU A 2 -4.31 -3.25 12.29
CA LEU A 2 -3.71 -2.39 13.31
C LEU A 2 -2.68 -1.43 12.70
N SER A 3 -1.91 -1.90 11.72
CA SER A 3 -0.84 -1.14 11.05
C SER A 3 -1.31 0.09 10.28
N LEU A 4 -2.43 -0.03 9.56
CA LEU A 4 -3.04 1.11 8.85
C LEU A 4 -3.41 2.22 9.84
N GLY A 5 -4.01 1.86 10.98
CA GLY A 5 -4.34 2.81 12.05
C GLY A 5 -3.10 3.37 12.78
N LEU A 6 -1.94 2.73 12.65
CA LEU A 6 -0.65 3.21 13.16
C LEU A 6 0.14 4.01 12.11
N GLY A 7 -0.40 4.16 10.89
CA GLY A 7 0.25 4.94 9.83
C GLY A 7 1.36 4.19 9.10
N TYR A 8 1.24 2.86 8.95
CA TYR A 8 2.23 2.06 8.22
C TYR A 8 1.61 1.06 7.24
N ILE A 9 2.28 0.89 6.10
CA ILE A 9 2.11 -0.25 5.19
C ILE A 9 3.39 -1.06 5.17
N GLY A 10 3.28 -2.36 4.93
CA GLY A 10 4.46 -3.21 4.91
C GLY A 10 4.22 -4.58 4.30
N LEU A 11 5.34 -5.25 4.03
CA LEU A 11 5.43 -6.59 3.45
C LEU A 11 6.20 -7.51 4.40
N ASP A 12 5.79 -8.77 4.43
CA ASP A 12 6.56 -9.82 5.08
C ASP A 12 6.60 -11.11 4.26
N PHE A 13 7.64 -11.90 4.48
CA PHE A 13 7.94 -13.10 3.70
C PHE A 13 8.13 -14.32 4.62
N GLU A 14 7.73 -15.51 4.18
CA GLU A 14 7.98 -16.71 4.97
C GLU A 14 9.49 -16.99 5.13
N ASN A 15 10.27 -16.71 4.07
CA ASN A 15 11.73 -16.79 4.06
C ASN A 15 12.31 -15.46 3.53
N PRO A 16 12.58 -14.46 4.39
CA PRO A 16 12.99 -13.14 3.93
C PRO A 16 14.41 -13.16 3.33
N PRO A 17 14.66 -12.41 2.25
CA PRO A 17 16.01 -12.25 1.71
C PRO A 17 16.94 -11.35 2.55
N GLY A 18 16.51 -10.86 3.72
CA GLY A 18 17.21 -9.80 4.46
C GLY A 18 16.67 -8.44 4.06
N ASP A 19 17.47 -7.38 4.16
CA ASP A 19 17.10 -6.05 3.64
C ASP A 19 16.98 -6.12 2.11
N LEU A 20 15.89 -5.57 1.56
CA LEU A 20 15.69 -5.59 0.12
C LEU A 20 16.64 -4.63 -0.60
N THR A 21 17.21 -3.62 0.07
CA THR A 21 18.19 -2.71 -0.55
C THR A 21 19.55 -3.37 -0.80
N ASP A 22 19.79 -4.54 -0.19
CA ASP A 22 21.05 -5.28 -0.31
C ASP A 22 21.03 -6.35 -1.43
N VAL A 23 19.90 -6.50 -2.13
CA VAL A 23 19.71 -7.50 -3.18
C VAL A 23 19.53 -6.87 -4.55
N SER A 24 20.14 -7.48 -5.57
CA SER A 24 19.96 -7.02 -6.96
C SER A 24 18.60 -7.46 -7.49
N ARG A 25 17.97 -6.62 -8.32
CA ARG A 25 16.66 -6.90 -8.91
C ARG A 25 16.65 -8.19 -9.73
N GLU A 26 17.77 -8.51 -10.37
CA GLU A 26 17.95 -9.71 -11.20
C GLU A 26 18.03 -11.00 -10.37
N SER A 27 18.39 -10.88 -9.09
CA SER A 27 18.45 -12.01 -8.16
C SER A 27 17.08 -12.41 -7.60
N ILE A 28 16.07 -11.56 -7.79
CA ILE A 28 14.71 -11.79 -7.32
C ILE A 28 13.88 -12.46 -8.43
N PRO A 29 13.13 -13.53 -8.12
CA PRO A 29 12.19 -14.15 -9.05
C PRO A 29 11.27 -13.11 -9.71
N GLN A 30 10.99 -13.27 -11.01
CA GLN A 30 10.28 -12.25 -11.78
C GLN A 30 8.89 -11.92 -11.19
N ASP A 31 8.20 -12.92 -10.67
CA ASP A 31 6.90 -12.85 -9.98
C ASP A 31 6.96 -12.17 -8.61
N GLN A 32 8.15 -11.84 -8.13
CA GLN A 32 8.39 -11.19 -6.83
C GLN A 32 9.11 -9.85 -6.97
N ARG A 33 9.35 -9.38 -8.19
CA ARG A 33 10.05 -8.11 -8.43
C ARG A 33 9.29 -6.91 -7.89
N ASP A 34 7.97 -7.00 -7.79
CA ASP A 34 7.16 -5.93 -7.19
C ASP A 34 7.52 -5.71 -5.70
N TYR A 35 8.11 -6.71 -5.03
CA TYR A 35 8.68 -6.56 -3.69
C TYR A 35 9.98 -5.75 -3.71
N TRP A 36 10.81 -5.94 -4.73
CA TRP A 36 11.99 -5.10 -4.93
C TRP A 36 11.57 -3.65 -5.23
N ASP A 37 10.56 -3.49 -6.07
CA ASP A 37 10.01 -2.18 -6.44
C ASP A 37 9.45 -1.44 -5.20
N PHE A 38 8.88 -2.15 -4.22
CA PHE A 38 8.50 -1.55 -2.92
C PHE A 38 9.66 -0.87 -2.18
N ALA A 39 10.87 -1.44 -2.26
CA ALA A 39 12.05 -0.90 -1.60
C ALA A 39 12.75 0.20 -2.40
N HIS A 40 12.71 0.15 -3.74
CA HIS A 40 13.54 1.00 -4.60
C HIS A 40 12.77 2.01 -5.45
N GLU A 41 11.57 1.67 -5.90
CA GLU A 41 10.80 2.50 -6.84
C GLU A 41 9.73 3.33 -6.11
N MET A 42 9.10 2.77 -5.07
CA MET A 42 8.11 3.51 -4.27
C MET A 42 8.78 4.69 -3.54
N ALA A 43 8.21 5.88 -3.69
CA ALA A 43 8.74 7.13 -3.15
C ALA A 43 7.73 7.85 -2.27
N ILE A 44 8.23 8.81 -1.47
CA ILE A 44 7.37 9.75 -0.74
C ILE A 44 6.51 10.53 -1.74
N GLY A 45 5.22 10.62 -1.45
CA GLY A 45 4.21 11.23 -2.32
C GLY A 45 3.41 10.23 -3.15
N ASP A 46 3.88 8.99 -3.29
CA ASP A 46 3.16 7.96 -4.04
C ASP A 46 1.83 7.61 -3.36
N ILE A 47 0.83 7.33 -4.20
CA ILE A 47 -0.51 6.95 -3.77
C ILE A 47 -0.65 5.43 -3.87
N VAL A 48 -1.14 4.82 -2.79
CA VAL A 48 -1.34 3.38 -2.71
C VAL A 48 -2.81 3.09 -2.42
N LEU A 49 -3.40 2.22 -3.24
CA LEU A 49 -4.72 1.66 -3.01
C LEU A 49 -4.57 0.36 -2.20
N ILE A 50 -5.13 0.33 -1.00
CA ILE A 50 -5.12 -0.85 -0.13
C ILE A 50 -6.33 -1.71 -0.44
N ILE A 51 -6.08 -2.98 -0.75
CA ILE A 51 -7.10 -3.97 -1.07
C ILE A 51 -7.02 -5.11 -0.06
N ALA A 52 -8.18 -5.49 0.51
CA ALA A 52 -8.32 -6.66 1.37
C ALA A 52 -9.36 -7.61 0.78
N HIS A 53 -8.99 -8.88 0.56
CA HIS A 53 -9.88 -9.90 -0.03
C HIS A 53 -10.62 -9.43 -1.30
N HIS A 54 -9.89 -8.78 -2.22
CA HIS A 54 -10.41 -8.22 -3.47
C HIS A 54 -11.33 -7.00 -3.34
N HIS A 55 -11.38 -6.38 -2.16
CA HIS A 55 -12.15 -5.16 -1.93
C HIS A 55 -11.25 -3.98 -1.60
N PRO A 56 -11.40 -2.84 -2.30
CA PRO A 56 -10.79 -1.58 -1.89
C PRO A 56 -11.14 -1.28 -0.43
N THR A 57 -10.15 -0.88 0.34
CA THR A 57 -10.31 -0.64 1.78
C THR A 57 -9.89 0.78 2.16
N ALA A 58 -8.74 1.24 1.67
CA ALA A 58 -8.21 2.56 2.00
C ALA A 58 -7.40 3.14 0.84
N LEU A 59 -7.34 4.46 0.77
CA LEU A 59 -6.38 5.20 -0.03
C LEU A 59 -5.37 5.84 0.89
N VAL A 60 -4.09 5.69 0.57
CA VAL A 60 -3.02 6.20 1.42
C VAL A 60 -1.96 6.91 0.58
N ARG A 61 -1.24 7.84 1.20
CA ARG A 61 -0.05 8.46 0.62
C ARG A 61 1.18 8.03 1.41
N VAL A 62 2.26 7.71 0.70
CA VAL A 62 3.56 7.43 1.31
C VAL A 62 4.17 8.73 1.81
N VAL A 63 4.50 8.78 3.11
CA VAL A 63 5.09 9.97 3.77
C VAL A 63 6.43 9.67 4.43
N GLY A 64 6.92 8.43 4.33
CA GLY A 64 8.23 8.04 4.86
C GLY A 64 8.99 7.12 3.92
N GLU A 65 10.31 7.15 4.09
CA GLU A 65 11.24 6.28 3.38
C GLU A 65 11.02 4.80 3.67
N TYR A 66 11.64 3.95 2.86
CA TYR A 66 11.73 2.53 3.10
C TYR A 66 12.45 2.25 4.42
N ASN A 67 11.94 1.29 5.18
CA ASN A 67 12.56 0.81 6.39
C ASN A 67 12.53 -0.72 6.43
N TYR A 68 13.59 -1.28 7.00
CA TYR A 68 13.72 -2.70 7.29
C TYR A 68 14.05 -2.93 8.76
N VAL A 69 13.37 -3.90 9.38
CA VAL A 69 13.73 -4.45 10.69
C VAL A 69 13.96 -5.94 10.55
N ARG A 70 15.05 -6.44 11.14
CA ARG A 70 15.38 -7.87 11.06
C ARG A 70 14.37 -8.75 11.78
N GLU A 71 13.92 -8.31 12.94
CA GLU A 71 12.91 -8.99 13.76
C GLU A 71 11.67 -8.09 13.85
N PRO A 72 10.47 -8.61 13.58
CA PRO A 72 9.24 -7.84 13.74
C PRO A 72 9.12 -7.33 15.17
N GLU A 73 8.94 -6.03 15.35
CA GLU A 73 8.79 -5.41 16.66
C GLU A 73 7.29 -5.31 17.01
N ALA A 74 6.85 -6.17 17.93
CA ALA A 74 5.46 -6.24 18.35
C ALA A 74 4.96 -4.90 18.95
N ALA A 75 5.86 -4.09 19.53
CA ALA A 75 5.52 -2.81 20.13
C ALA A 75 5.03 -1.74 19.12
N ILE A 76 5.42 -1.84 17.85
CA ILE A 76 4.91 -0.96 16.77
C ILE A 76 3.77 -1.60 15.98
N GLY A 77 3.27 -2.77 16.42
CA GLY A 77 2.20 -3.49 15.73
C GLY A 77 2.56 -3.96 14.32
N ALA A 78 3.84 -3.90 13.96
CA ALA A 78 4.35 -4.33 12.67
C ALA A 78 4.60 -5.83 12.71
N TRP A 79 3.73 -6.58 12.04
CA TRP A 79 3.92 -8.00 11.73
C TRP A 79 4.74 -8.18 10.44
N PHE A 80 5.39 -7.11 9.98
CA PHE A 80 6.12 -7.02 8.74
C PHE A 80 7.52 -6.46 9.00
N ARG A 81 8.49 -6.96 8.24
CA ARG A 81 9.89 -6.52 8.34
C ARG A 81 10.20 -5.37 7.42
N HIS A 82 9.46 -5.21 6.33
CA HIS A 82 9.65 -4.15 5.35
C HIS A 82 8.47 -3.20 5.42
N PHE A 83 8.71 -1.90 5.61
CA PHE A 83 7.61 -0.95 5.77
C PHE A 83 7.93 0.47 5.36
N ARG A 84 6.86 1.23 5.18
CA ARG A 84 6.88 2.66 4.92
C ARG A 84 5.82 3.34 5.76
N LYS A 85 6.12 4.57 6.20
CA LYS A 85 5.15 5.43 6.86
C LYS A 85 4.18 5.96 5.81
N ILE A 86 2.90 6.00 6.17
CA ILE A 86 1.82 6.51 5.34
C ILE A 86 0.95 7.49 6.12
N GLU A 87 0.18 8.26 5.37
CA GLU A 87 -1.02 8.92 5.85
C GLU A 87 -2.24 8.32 5.13
N VAL A 88 -3.34 8.15 5.87
CA VAL A 88 -4.59 7.67 5.29
C VAL A 88 -5.35 8.87 4.73
N LEU A 89 -5.65 8.82 3.44
CA LEU A 89 -6.43 9.87 2.75
C LEU A 89 -7.94 9.60 2.84
N GLY A 90 -8.35 8.36 3.10
CA GLY A 90 -9.75 7.99 3.31
C GLY A 90 -9.96 6.48 3.29
N HIS A 91 -11.12 6.04 3.79
CA HIS A 91 -11.54 4.64 3.76
C HIS A 91 -12.64 4.43 2.73
N TYR A 92 -12.63 3.29 2.05
CA TYR A 92 -13.54 3.07 0.92
C TYR A 92 -15.01 3.06 1.35
N ALA A 93 -15.27 2.69 2.60
CA ALA A 93 -16.57 2.78 3.24
C ALA A 93 -17.12 4.21 3.32
N ASP A 94 -16.25 5.22 3.30
CA ASP A 94 -16.65 6.64 3.29
C ASP A 94 -17.20 7.05 1.91
N LEU A 95 -16.71 6.41 0.83
CA LEU A 95 -17.14 6.66 -0.55
C LEU A 95 -18.39 5.84 -0.93
N VAL A 96 -18.39 4.54 -0.59
CA VAL A 96 -19.52 3.64 -0.88
C VAL A 96 -20.06 3.08 0.42
N THR A 97 -21.13 3.69 0.92
CA THR A 97 -21.72 3.31 2.22
C THR A 97 -22.47 1.98 2.18
N ASN A 98 -22.94 1.53 1.01
CA ASN A 98 -23.60 0.24 0.84
C ASN A 98 -22.59 -0.85 0.43
N PRO A 99 -22.27 -1.84 1.30
CA PRO A 99 -21.29 -2.89 1.00
C PRO A 99 -21.61 -3.74 -0.24
N LYS A 100 -22.87 -3.79 -0.66
CA LYS A 100 -23.28 -4.54 -1.85
C LYS A 100 -22.80 -3.89 -3.15
N ASP A 101 -22.56 -2.59 -3.12
CA ASP A 101 -22.16 -1.79 -4.28
C ASP A 101 -20.63 -1.62 -4.34
N TRP A 102 -19.90 -2.27 -3.43
CA TRP A 102 -18.44 -2.19 -3.38
C TRP A 102 -17.83 -2.82 -4.63
N GLU A 103 -16.91 -2.07 -5.24
CA GLU A 103 -16.12 -2.58 -6.35
C GLU A 103 -15.30 -3.79 -5.90
N LYS A 104 -15.18 -4.77 -6.80
CA LYS A 104 -14.33 -5.93 -6.62
C LYS A 104 -13.15 -5.83 -7.58
N LEU A 105 -11.96 -5.79 -7.01
CA LEU A 105 -10.70 -5.78 -7.74
C LEU A 105 -9.99 -7.10 -7.47
N THR A 106 -10.10 -8.04 -8.41
CA THR A 106 -9.35 -9.30 -8.33
C THR A 106 -7.86 -8.98 -8.37
N MET A 107 -7.15 -9.39 -7.32
CA MET A 107 -5.72 -9.20 -7.18
C MET A 107 -5.04 -10.55 -7.34
N THR A 108 -4.03 -10.60 -8.19
CA THR A 108 -3.18 -11.77 -8.42
C THR A 108 -1.92 -11.73 -7.57
N ASP A 109 -1.52 -10.53 -7.14
CA ASP A 109 -0.26 -10.25 -6.48
C ASP A 109 -0.49 -9.47 -5.18
N THR A 110 0.45 -9.57 -4.24
CA THR A 110 0.36 -8.87 -2.94
C THR A 110 0.53 -7.37 -3.07
N ILE A 111 1.36 -6.93 -4.03
CA ILE A 111 1.62 -5.55 -4.39
C ILE A 111 1.88 -5.50 -5.89
N SER A 112 1.46 -4.43 -6.55
CA SER A 112 1.73 -4.22 -7.97
C SER A 112 1.91 -2.74 -8.28
N VAL A 113 2.89 -2.43 -9.11
CA VAL A 113 3.04 -1.10 -9.68
C VAL A 113 1.97 -0.90 -10.76
N LEU A 114 1.14 0.12 -10.59
CA LEU A 114 0.16 0.47 -11.61
C LEU A 114 0.86 1.18 -12.76
N ASN A 115 0.87 0.56 -13.94
CA ASN A 115 1.43 1.14 -15.16
C ASN A 115 0.35 1.48 -16.20
N ASP A 116 -0.83 0.87 -16.09
CA ASP A 116 -1.95 1.08 -17.01
C ASP A 116 -2.96 2.08 -16.43
N ARG A 117 -3.01 3.27 -17.04
CA ARG A 117 -3.95 4.34 -16.67
C ARG A 117 -5.41 4.03 -17.03
N ALA A 118 -5.64 3.10 -17.97
CA ALA A 118 -6.98 2.65 -18.31
C ALA A 118 -7.47 1.54 -17.37
N GLY A 119 -6.60 1.00 -16.52
CA GLY A 119 -6.92 -0.05 -15.57
C GLY A 119 -7.88 0.40 -14.47
N ILE A 120 -8.70 -0.54 -13.98
CA ILE A 120 -9.76 -0.26 -12.99
C ILE A 120 -9.17 0.32 -11.69
N SER A 121 -8.05 -0.23 -11.20
CA SER A 121 -7.39 0.28 -9.99
C SER A 121 -6.91 1.73 -10.15
N TRP A 122 -6.36 2.09 -11.33
CA TRP A 122 -5.94 3.46 -11.61
C TRP A 122 -7.14 4.41 -11.63
N GLN A 123 -8.18 4.05 -12.38
CA GLN A 123 -9.39 4.86 -12.46
C GLN A 123 -10.10 5.00 -11.11
N LEU A 124 -10.04 3.99 -10.25
CA LEU A 124 -10.57 4.08 -8.90
C LEU A 124 -9.77 5.09 -8.05
N ILE A 125 -8.44 5.03 -8.07
CA ILE A 125 -7.59 6.02 -7.40
C ILE A 125 -7.91 7.44 -7.89
N ASP A 126 -7.96 7.65 -9.20
CA ASP A 126 -8.24 8.96 -9.79
C ASP A 126 -9.61 9.51 -9.37
N ARG A 127 -10.65 8.66 -9.39
CA ARG A 127 -11.99 9.07 -8.91
C ARG A 127 -11.96 9.46 -7.44
N TRP A 128 -11.23 8.71 -6.63
CA TRP A 128 -11.21 8.93 -5.19
C TRP A 128 -10.43 10.20 -4.81
N LEU A 129 -9.32 10.49 -5.49
CA LEU A 129 -8.56 11.74 -5.31
C LEU A 129 -9.33 12.99 -5.76
N GLN A 130 -10.33 12.84 -6.62
CA GLN A 130 -11.22 13.92 -7.05
C GLN A 130 -12.38 14.14 -6.08
N ASP A 131 -12.66 13.20 -5.18
CA ASP A 131 -13.74 13.30 -4.22
C ASP A 131 -13.42 14.36 -3.15
N PRO A 132 -14.32 15.33 -2.90
CA PRO A 132 -14.08 16.39 -1.92
C PRO A 132 -13.92 15.88 -0.48
N THR A 133 -14.48 14.71 -0.13
CA THR A 133 -14.35 14.11 1.21
C THR A 133 -12.92 13.68 1.54
N VAL A 134 -12.10 13.41 0.52
CA VAL A 134 -10.68 13.03 0.67
C VAL A 134 -9.78 14.24 0.92
N LYS A 135 -10.22 15.45 0.59
CA LYS A 135 -9.41 16.68 0.73
C LYS A 135 -9.51 17.33 2.10
N GLU A 136 -10.60 17.13 2.85
CA GLU A 136 -10.81 17.80 4.14
C GLU A 136 -9.89 17.28 5.25
N ASP A 137 -9.45 16.01 5.18
CA ASP A 137 -8.58 15.42 6.20
C ASP A 137 -7.08 15.73 6.00
N SER A 138 -6.67 16.22 4.81
CA SER A 138 -5.25 16.56 4.52
C SER A 138 -4.83 17.97 4.95
N ASP A 139 -5.79 18.85 5.26
CA ASP A 139 -5.54 20.26 5.60
C ASP A 139 -5.43 20.53 7.12
N LEU A 140 -5.37 19.48 7.94
CA LEU A 140 -5.23 19.57 9.41
C LEU A 140 -3.87 19.08 9.96
N GLY A 141 -2.85 18.97 9.11
CA GLY A 141 -1.47 18.60 9.46
C GLY A 141 -0.52 19.77 9.60
#